data_AF-A0A0Q6A8B7-F1
#
_entry.id   AF-A0A0Q6A8B7-F1
#
_cell.length_a   1.000
_cell.length_b   1.000
_cell.length_c   1.000
_cell.angle_alpha   90.00
_cell.angle_beta   90.00
_cell.angle_gamma   90.00
#
_symmetry.space_group_name_H-M   'P 1'
#
loop_
_entity.id
_entity.type
_entity.pdbx_description
1 polymer ?
#
loop_
_entity_poly.entity_id
_entity_poly.type
_entity_poly.pdbx_seq_one_letter_code
_entity_poly.pdbx_strand_id
1 'polypeptide(L)'
;MFTRTEFHFRGPKRHDAVRTAIAERIVRDRFQGRARRELFAHELRGYSVFAVNNPGPLSLIDLRHEGASLLGAPTDAVRGRAHQAGRTLSQQLYDQTSAGGIVYMSRITNRECVAVYDRAVAEKLVVNAPVTAPIRLASLPTDPRALHIEVLEDDDRD
;
A
#
# COMPACT_ATOMS: atom_id res chain seq x y z
N MET A 1 -5.45 -3.21 -17.35
CA MET A 1 -4.18 -2.78 -16.73
C MET A 1 -4.44 -2.64 -15.24
N PHE A 2 -3.85 -3.49 -14.40
CA PHE A 2 -4.09 -3.47 -12.95
C PHE A 2 -3.58 -2.16 -12.35
N THR A 3 -4.51 -1.27 -11.97
CA THR A 3 -4.17 -0.07 -11.19
C THR A 3 -4.27 -0.45 -9.73
N ARG A 4 -3.12 -0.77 -9.13
CA ARG A 4 -3.05 -1.16 -7.72
C ARG A 4 -3.39 0.04 -6.85
N THR A 5 -4.56 0.04 -6.26
CA THR A 5 -4.88 0.97 -5.18
C THR A 5 -4.81 0.20 -3.87
N GLU A 6 -3.73 0.43 -3.13
CA GLU A 6 -3.54 -0.16 -1.80
C GLU A 6 -4.33 0.66 -0.78
N PHE A 7 -5.23 -0.01 -0.09
CA PHE A 7 -6.04 0.54 0.98
C PHE A 7 -5.66 -0.15 2.28
N HIS A 8 -5.63 0.62 3.37
CA HIS A 8 -5.27 0.09 4.68
C HIS A 8 -6.52 -0.21 5.50
N PHE A 9 -6.56 -1.39 6.14
CA PHE A 9 -7.66 -1.75 7.02
C PHE A 9 -7.56 -1.00 8.35
N ARG A 10 -8.68 -0.49 8.85
CA ARG A 10 -8.70 0.40 10.03
C ARG A 10 -8.46 -0.40 11.32
N GLY A 11 -7.21 -0.45 11.77
CA GLY A 11 -6.88 -0.64 13.19
C GLY A 11 -7.19 0.63 14.01
N PRO A 12 -7.16 0.58 15.36
CA PRO A 12 -7.71 1.62 16.25
C PRO A 12 -7.01 3.00 16.18
N LYS A 13 -5.88 3.14 15.48
CA LYS A 13 -5.10 4.39 15.40
C LYS A 13 -4.88 4.83 13.94
N ARG A 14 -5.48 5.96 13.54
CA ARG A 14 -5.39 6.53 12.17
C ARG A 14 -3.94 6.80 11.71
N HIS A 15 -3.07 7.15 12.64
CA HIS A 15 -1.68 7.49 12.37
C HIS A 15 -0.86 6.32 11.79
N ASP A 16 -1.07 5.13 12.33
CA ASP A 16 -0.42 3.89 11.89
C ASP A 16 -0.81 3.46 10.47
N ALA A 17 -2.04 3.79 10.08
CA ALA A 17 -2.58 3.51 8.74
C ALA A 17 -1.90 4.36 7.67
N VAL A 18 -1.72 5.66 7.96
CA VAL A 18 -1.01 6.58 7.06
C VAL A 18 0.44 6.16 6.88
N ARG A 19 1.13 5.81 7.97
CA ARG A 19 2.50 5.29 7.91
C ARG A 19 2.61 4.06 7.00
N THR A 20 1.67 3.15 7.14
CA THR A 20 1.64 1.92 6.34
C THR A 20 1.36 2.19 4.87
N ALA A 21 0.42 3.08 4.56
CA ALA A 21 0.14 3.49 3.18
C ALA A 21 1.36 4.13 2.50
N ILE A 22 2.08 5.01 3.22
CA ILE A 22 3.34 5.61 2.73
C ILE A 22 4.41 4.53 2.52
N ALA A 23 4.59 3.63 3.47
CA ALA A 23 5.55 2.54 3.37
C ALA A 23 5.28 1.62 2.16
N GLU A 24 4.03 1.18 2.00
CA GLU A 24 3.64 0.28 0.92
C GLU A 24 3.66 0.98 -0.45
N ARG A 25 3.35 2.28 -0.53
CA ARG A 25 3.33 2.97 -1.83
C ARG A 25 4.69 3.54 -2.25
N ILE A 26 5.47 4.05 -1.32
CA ILE A 26 6.74 4.76 -1.62
C ILE A 26 7.93 3.84 -1.37
N VAL A 27 8.03 3.25 -0.18
CA VAL A 27 9.20 2.43 0.19
C VAL A 27 9.24 1.13 -0.58
N ARG A 28 8.10 0.44 -0.70
CA ARG A 28 8.01 -0.81 -1.45
C ARG A 28 8.35 -0.61 -2.93
N ASP A 29 7.83 0.45 -3.55
CA ASP A 29 7.98 0.62 -5.00
C ASP A 29 9.37 1.15 -5.39
N ARG A 30 9.99 1.99 -4.54
CA ARG A 30 11.24 2.71 -4.90
C ARG A 30 12.48 2.27 -4.13
N PHE A 31 12.32 1.75 -2.92
CA PHE A 31 13.43 1.57 -1.97
C PHE A 31 13.56 0.15 -1.42
N GLN A 32 12.92 -0.84 -2.05
CA GLN A 32 13.11 -2.23 -1.65
C GLN A 32 14.59 -2.62 -1.77
N GLY A 33 15.19 -3.07 -0.67
CA GLY A 33 16.59 -3.48 -0.64
C GLY A 33 17.61 -2.33 -0.66
N ARG A 34 17.16 -1.06 -0.61
CA ARG A 34 18.06 0.11 -0.54
C ARG A 34 18.24 0.57 0.90
N ALA A 35 19.50 0.78 1.29
CA ALA A 35 19.89 1.28 2.61
C ALA A 35 19.61 2.78 2.78
N ARG A 36 19.82 3.58 1.73
CA ARG A 36 19.51 5.01 1.68
C ARG A 36 18.20 5.23 0.94
N ARG A 37 17.30 6.03 1.51
CA ARG A 37 15.99 6.36 0.92
C ARG A 37 15.85 7.87 0.92
N GLU A 38 15.95 8.47 -0.25
CA GLU A 38 15.86 9.92 -0.44
C GLU A 38 14.72 10.22 -1.37
N LEU A 39 13.88 11.17 -0.98
CA LEU A 39 12.72 11.58 -1.74
C LEU A 39 12.64 13.10 -1.73
N PHE A 40 12.54 13.72 -2.90
CA PHE A 40 12.41 15.18 -2.96
C PHE A 40 11.01 15.64 -2.53
N ALA A 41 10.92 16.84 -1.98
CA ALA A 41 9.66 17.43 -1.56
C ALA A 41 8.65 17.54 -2.73
N HIS A 42 9.10 17.87 -3.95
CA HIS A 42 8.21 17.89 -5.13
C HIS A 42 7.62 16.51 -5.47
N GLU A 43 8.36 15.43 -5.24
CA GLU A 43 7.86 14.08 -5.48
C GLU A 43 6.74 13.74 -4.49
N LEU A 44 6.87 14.16 -3.23
CA LEU A 44 5.82 14.02 -2.22
C LEU A 44 4.56 14.80 -2.56
N ARG A 45 4.68 15.94 -3.25
CA ARG A 45 3.52 16.74 -3.71
C ARG A 45 2.68 16.01 -4.75
N GLY A 46 3.26 15.05 -5.47
CA GLY A 46 2.54 14.19 -6.43
C GLY A 46 1.66 13.11 -5.78
N TYR A 47 1.77 12.89 -4.47
CA TYR A 47 0.97 11.91 -3.75
C TYR A 47 -0.20 12.56 -3.01
N SER A 48 -1.23 11.76 -2.76
CA SER A 48 -2.39 12.14 -1.95
C SER A 48 -2.81 10.98 -1.08
N VAL A 49 -3.25 11.27 0.14
CA VAL A 49 -3.78 10.28 1.10
C VAL A 49 -5.23 10.62 1.36
N PHE A 50 -6.08 9.60 1.29
CA PHE A 50 -7.50 9.70 1.60
C PHE A 50 -7.97 8.41 2.27
N ALA A 51 -9.02 8.52 3.09
CA ALA A 51 -9.67 7.34 3.66
C ALA A 51 -10.76 6.84 2.71
N VAL A 52 -10.81 5.53 2.54
CA VAL A 52 -11.81 4.84 1.72
C VAL A 52 -12.66 3.96 2.61
N ASN A 53 -13.96 3.93 2.32
CA ASN A 53 -14.91 3.04 2.95
C ASN A 53 -15.55 2.14 1.89
N ASN A 54 -15.97 0.95 2.30
CA ASN A 54 -16.80 0.07 1.49
C ASN A 54 -18.22 -0.02 2.08
N PRO A 55 -19.24 0.61 1.46
CA PRO A 55 -20.60 0.60 2.00
C PRO A 55 -21.27 -0.78 1.93
N GLY A 56 -20.73 -1.69 1.11
CA GLY A 56 -21.17 -3.08 1.01
C GLY A 56 -20.01 -4.06 1.22
N PRO A 57 -20.31 -5.37 1.35
CA PRO A 57 -19.29 -6.39 1.54
C PRO A 57 -18.32 -6.43 0.35
N LEU A 58 -17.02 -6.47 0.66
CA LEU A 58 -15.94 -6.61 -0.31
C LEU A 58 -15.32 -8.00 -0.15
N SER A 59 -15.46 -8.84 -1.17
CA SER A 59 -14.84 -10.17 -1.19
C SER A 59 -13.34 -10.05 -1.40
N LEU A 60 -12.55 -10.60 -0.49
CA LEU A 60 -11.09 -10.55 -0.50
C LEU A 60 -10.51 -11.96 -0.37
N ILE A 61 -9.44 -12.22 -1.10
CA ILE A 61 -8.63 -13.43 -0.90
C ILE A 61 -7.64 -13.18 0.23
N ASP A 62 -7.62 -14.09 1.20
CA ASP A 62 -6.73 -13.98 2.36
C ASP A 62 -5.34 -14.54 2.06
N LEU A 63 -4.37 -13.64 1.95
CA LEU A 63 -2.95 -13.96 1.79
C LEU A 63 -2.16 -13.73 3.09
N ARG A 64 -2.83 -13.49 4.22
CA ARG A 64 -2.17 -13.39 5.51
C ARG A 64 -1.69 -14.78 5.96
N HIS A 65 -0.62 -14.81 6.73
CA HIS A 65 -0.08 -16.03 7.36
C HIS A 65 0.10 -17.19 6.37
N GLU A 66 -0.62 -18.30 6.57
CA GLU A 66 -0.58 -19.51 5.75
C GLU A 66 -1.44 -19.43 4.49
N GLY A 67 -2.34 -18.43 4.36
CA GLY A 67 -3.28 -18.33 3.25
C GLY A 67 -2.60 -18.28 1.88
N ALA A 68 -1.46 -17.60 1.79
CA ALA A 68 -0.68 -17.57 0.56
C ALA A 68 0.05 -18.91 0.28
N SER A 69 0.41 -19.66 1.33
CA SER A 69 1.01 -21.00 1.19
C SER A 69 -0.03 -22.06 0.78
N LEU A 70 -1.29 -21.90 1.23
CA LEU A 70 -2.42 -22.78 0.87
C LEU A 70 -2.88 -22.60 -0.58
N LEU A 71 -2.63 -21.43 -1.18
CA LEU A 71 -2.93 -21.15 -2.59
C LEU A 71 -1.84 -21.66 -3.56
N GLY A 72 -0.88 -22.45 -3.06
CA GLY A 72 0.22 -22.99 -3.87
C GLY A 72 1.20 -21.92 -4.35
N ALA A 73 1.16 -20.70 -3.79
CA ALA A 73 2.14 -19.69 -4.13
C ALA A 73 3.51 -20.14 -3.61
N PRO A 74 4.58 -20.07 -4.43
CA PRO A 74 5.91 -20.46 -3.99
C PRO A 74 6.27 -19.67 -2.74
N THR A 75 6.85 -20.33 -1.75
CA THR A 75 7.06 -19.73 -0.42
C THR A 75 7.90 -18.44 -0.47
N ASP A 76 8.66 -18.21 -1.54
CA ASP A 76 9.38 -16.96 -1.83
C ASP A 76 8.49 -15.81 -2.33
N ALA A 77 7.38 -16.12 -3.01
CA ALA A 77 6.31 -15.17 -3.33
C ALA A 77 5.52 -14.81 -2.05
N VAL A 78 5.28 -15.80 -1.19
CA VAL A 78 4.62 -15.64 0.12
C VAL A 78 5.49 -14.85 1.10
N ARG A 79 6.80 -15.13 1.14
CA ARG A 79 7.79 -14.42 1.98
C ARG A 79 8.32 -13.13 1.34
N GLY A 80 7.81 -12.77 0.16
CA GLY A 80 7.95 -11.45 -0.44
C GLY A 80 9.36 -11.07 -0.90
N ARG A 81 10.32 -12.00 -1.06
CA ARG A 81 11.65 -11.60 -1.58
C ARG A 81 11.57 -11.06 -3.01
N ALA A 82 10.61 -11.52 -3.82
CA ALA A 82 10.41 -11.05 -5.18
C ALA A 82 9.12 -10.23 -5.33
N HIS A 83 9.24 -8.90 -5.41
CA HIS A 83 8.09 -8.02 -5.72
C HIS A 83 7.37 -8.43 -7.02
N GLN A 84 8.12 -8.93 -7.99
CA GLN A 84 7.59 -9.48 -9.23
C GLN A 84 6.72 -10.71 -9.01
N ALA A 85 7.09 -11.59 -8.07
CA ALA A 85 6.30 -12.79 -7.77
C ALA A 85 4.96 -12.43 -7.12
N GLY A 86 4.94 -11.45 -6.20
CA GLY A 86 3.69 -10.94 -5.62
C GLY A 86 2.77 -10.29 -6.66
N ARG A 87 3.32 -9.56 -7.63
CA ARG A 87 2.52 -9.02 -8.75
C ARG A 87 1.97 -10.11 -9.66
N THR A 88 2.79 -11.10 -9.99
CA THR A 88 2.38 -12.24 -10.84
C THR A 88 1.25 -13.02 -10.18
N LEU A 89 1.38 -13.35 -8.90
CA LEU A 89 0.34 -13.99 -8.11
C LEU A 89 -0.94 -13.15 -8.07
N SER A 90 -0.83 -11.84 -7.78
CA SER A 90 -2.00 -10.96 -7.75
C SER A 90 -2.70 -10.88 -9.11
N GLN A 91 -1.95 -10.88 -10.22
CA GLN A 91 -2.53 -10.91 -11.56
C GLN A 91 -3.25 -12.24 -11.84
N GLN A 92 -2.64 -13.37 -11.49
CA GLN A 92 -3.29 -14.68 -11.62
C GLN A 92 -4.60 -14.75 -10.82
N LEU A 93 -4.60 -14.28 -9.57
CA LEU A 93 -5.80 -14.22 -8.73
C LEU A 93 -6.87 -13.29 -9.32
N TYR A 94 -6.46 -12.17 -9.92
CA TYR A 94 -7.37 -11.30 -10.65
C TYR A 94 -8.02 -12.04 -11.82
N ASP A 95 -7.23 -12.72 -12.65
CA ASP A 95 -7.73 -13.38 -13.86
C ASP A 95 -8.60 -14.62 -13.56
N GLN A 96 -8.30 -15.34 -12.49
CA GLN A 96 -8.91 -16.65 -12.19
C GLN A 96 -10.08 -16.59 -11.19
N THR A 97 -10.29 -15.47 -10.50
CA THR A 97 -11.32 -15.33 -9.47
C THR A 97 -12.22 -14.14 -9.73
N SER A 98 -13.38 -14.12 -9.08
CA SER A 98 -14.29 -12.96 -9.04
C SER A 98 -14.06 -12.07 -7.81
N ALA A 99 -13.00 -12.32 -7.02
CA ALA A 99 -12.73 -11.55 -5.81
C ALA A 99 -12.52 -10.07 -6.14
N GLY A 100 -12.88 -9.19 -5.20
CA GLY A 100 -12.67 -7.76 -5.32
C GLY A 100 -11.25 -7.32 -4.97
N GLY A 101 -10.43 -8.19 -4.40
CA GLY A 101 -9.06 -7.88 -4.02
C GLY A 101 -8.40 -8.96 -3.18
N ILE A 102 -7.28 -8.58 -2.56
CA ILE A 102 -6.49 -9.42 -1.65
C ILE A 102 -6.26 -8.70 -0.33
N VAL A 103 -6.20 -9.44 0.77
CA VAL A 103 -5.70 -8.96 2.07
C VAL A 103 -4.36 -9.64 2.37
N TYR A 104 -3.37 -8.87 2.81
CA TYR A 104 -2.00 -9.35 3.07
C TYR A 104 -1.35 -8.58 4.23
N MET A 105 -0.26 -9.12 4.78
CA MET A 105 0.54 -8.42 5.80
C MET A 105 1.60 -7.53 5.12
N SER A 106 1.60 -6.23 5.42
CA SER A 106 2.71 -5.33 5.08
C SER A 106 3.99 -5.85 5.70
N ARG A 107 5.06 -5.94 4.91
CA ARG A 107 6.36 -6.43 5.40
C ARG A 107 7.17 -5.32 6.07
N ILE A 108 6.82 -4.07 5.81
CA ILE A 108 7.55 -2.91 6.33
C ILE A 108 7.01 -2.53 7.70
N THR A 109 5.69 -2.65 7.91
CA THR A 109 5.02 -2.23 9.14
C THR A 109 4.34 -3.36 9.90
N ASN A 110 4.31 -4.58 9.34
CA ASN A 110 3.63 -5.75 9.91
C ASN A 110 2.13 -5.50 10.19
N ARG A 111 1.48 -4.72 9.32
CA ARG A 111 0.05 -4.40 9.42
C ARG A 111 -0.73 -4.89 8.21
N GLU A 112 -2.01 -5.17 8.41
CA GLU A 112 -2.90 -5.64 7.36
C GLU A 112 -3.09 -4.59 6.27
N CYS A 113 -2.94 -5.01 5.03
CA CYS A 113 -3.12 -4.19 3.85
C CYS A 113 -4.08 -4.88 2.91
N VAL A 114 -4.87 -4.09 2.20
CA VAL A 114 -5.82 -4.56 1.19
C VAL A 114 -5.38 -3.98 -0.14
N ALA A 115 -5.22 -4.81 -1.16
CA ALA A 115 -5.14 -4.33 -2.54
C ALA A 115 -6.47 -4.64 -3.21
N VAL A 116 -7.16 -3.60 -3.69
CA VAL A 116 -8.44 -3.73 -4.36
C VAL A 116 -8.21 -3.72 -5.86
N TYR A 117 -8.86 -4.65 -6.55
CA TYR A 117 -8.85 -4.75 -7.99
C TYR A 117 -9.77 -3.71 -8.62
N ASP A 118 -9.38 -3.20 -9.79
CA ASP A 118 -10.11 -2.17 -10.55
C ASP A 118 -11.60 -2.50 -10.71
N ARG A 119 -11.94 -3.77 -10.98
CA ARG A 119 -13.33 -4.27 -11.06
C ARG A 119 -14.21 -3.96 -9.84
N ALA A 120 -13.61 -3.83 -8.65
CA ALA A 120 -14.33 -3.55 -7.41
C ALA A 120 -14.20 -2.09 -6.95
N VAL A 121 -13.32 -1.29 -7.55
CA VAL A 121 -13.07 0.09 -7.12
C VAL A 121 -14.32 0.95 -7.32
N ALA A 122 -14.86 1.02 -8.54
CA ALA A 122 -15.98 1.91 -8.86
C ALA A 122 -17.27 1.52 -8.13
N GLU A 123 -17.50 0.22 -7.93
CA GLU A 123 -18.76 -0.28 -7.37
C GLU A 123 -18.75 -0.39 -5.85
N LYS A 124 -17.58 -0.65 -5.23
CA LYS A 124 -17.51 -1.03 -3.82
C LYS A 124 -16.79 -0.03 -2.94
N LEU A 125 -16.11 0.98 -3.51
CA LEU A 125 -15.34 1.94 -2.74
C LEU A 125 -15.92 3.35 -2.83
N VAL A 126 -15.98 4.01 -1.68
CA VAL A 126 -16.44 5.40 -1.57
C VAL A 126 -15.42 6.22 -0.79
N VAL A 127 -15.03 7.36 -1.37
CA VAL A 127 -14.18 8.36 -0.72
C VAL A 127 -15.08 9.38 -0.03
N ASN A 128 -15.30 9.20 1.28
CA ASN A 128 -16.09 10.13 2.10
C ASN A 128 -15.19 10.96 3.05
N ALA A 129 -13.93 11.16 2.68
CA ALA A 129 -12.93 11.81 3.51
C ALA A 129 -12.14 12.84 2.71
N PRO A 130 -11.62 13.89 3.36
CA PRO A 130 -10.78 14.88 2.69
C PRO A 130 -9.52 14.23 2.12
N VAL A 131 -9.24 14.54 0.86
CA VAL A 131 -7.98 14.20 0.20
C VAL A 131 -6.90 15.14 0.74
N THR A 132 -5.87 14.58 1.36
CA THR A 132 -4.80 15.35 2.00
C THR A 132 -3.47 15.03 1.35
N ALA A 133 -2.70 16.05 0.99
CA ALA A 133 -1.33 15.85 0.54
C ALA A 133 -0.47 15.31 1.70
N PRO A 134 0.38 14.29 1.50
CA PRO A 134 1.21 13.72 2.57
C PRO A 134 2.07 14.78 3.27
N ILE A 135 2.56 15.76 2.52
CA ILE A 135 3.38 16.88 3.01
C ILE A 135 2.62 17.84 3.95
N ARG A 136 1.27 17.87 3.89
CA ARG A 136 0.40 18.74 4.71
C ARG A 136 -0.14 18.07 5.96
N LEU A 137 0.15 16.80 6.19
CA LEU A 137 -0.19 16.13 7.45
C LEU A 137 0.74 16.68 8.54
N ALA A 138 0.40 17.82 9.13
CA ALA A 138 1.20 18.51 10.15
C ALA A 138 1.39 17.71 11.46
N SER A 139 0.66 16.61 11.63
CA SER A 139 0.64 15.76 12.82
C SER A 139 0.91 14.30 12.47
N LEU A 140 1.92 14.10 11.63
CA LEU A 140 2.65 12.86 11.59
C LEU A 140 3.40 12.71 12.96
N PRO A 141 3.16 11.65 13.77
CA PRO A 141 4.29 10.87 14.30
C PRO A 141 4.96 10.01 13.21
N THR A 142 4.73 10.38 11.96
CA THR A 142 5.12 9.77 10.68
C THR A 142 6.25 10.61 10.13
N ASP A 143 7.26 10.81 10.95
CA ASP A 143 8.55 11.20 10.43
C ASP A 143 8.87 10.22 9.28
N PRO A 144 9.04 10.66 8.03
CA PRO A 144 9.54 9.79 6.97
C PRO A 144 10.85 9.11 7.41
N ARG A 145 11.61 9.69 8.34
CA ARG A 145 12.78 9.08 8.98
C ARG A 145 12.44 7.88 9.87
N ALA A 146 11.21 7.74 10.39
CA ALA A 146 10.71 6.50 11.01
C ALA A 146 10.47 5.38 10.00
N LEU A 147 10.52 5.69 8.70
CA LEU A 147 10.66 4.76 7.58
C LEU A 147 12.05 4.87 6.94
N HIS A 148 13.00 5.56 7.58
CA HIS A 148 14.34 5.88 7.09
C HIS A 148 14.34 6.57 5.72
N ILE A 149 13.32 7.40 5.45
CA ILE A 149 13.23 8.28 4.29
C ILE A 149 13.72 9.66 4.71
N GLU A 150 14.75 10.13 4.03
CA GLU A 150 15.20 11.52 4.08
C GLU A 150 14.43 12.31 3.01
N VAL A 151 13.75 13.38 3.45
CA VAL A 151 13.08 14.30 2.53
C VAL A 151 14.06 15.40 2.21
N LEU A 152 14.46 15.48 0.95
CA LEU A 152 15.32 16.55 0.45
C LEU A 152 14.44 17.74 0.07
N GLU A 153 14.80 18.94 0.55
CA GLU A 153 14.21 20.15 0.02
C GLU A 153 14.61 20.30 -1.45
N ASP A 154 13.74 20.92 -2.22
CA ASP A 154 14.08 21.29 -3.58
C ASP A 154 15.06 22.47 -3.44
N ASP A 155 16.37 22.21 -3.47
CA ASP A 155 17.35 23.29 -3.60
C ASP A 155 17.01 24.08 -4.86
N ASP A 156 16.83 25.40 -4.73
CA ASP A 156 16.70 26.36 -5.82
C ASP A 156 17.93 26.24 -6.74
N ARG A 157 17.85 25.34 -7.72
CA ARG A 157 18.72 25.33 -8.88
C ARG A 157 17.93 25.89 -10.04
N ASP A 158 17.96 27.22 -10.10
CA ASP A 158 17.84 28.01 -11.33
C ASP A 158 18.76 27.46 -12.43
#